data_AF-A0ABD6BIW1-F1
#
_entry.id   AF-A0ABD6BIW1-F1
#
_cell.length_a   1.000
_cell.length_b   1.000
_cell.length_c   1.000
_cell.angle_alpha   90.00
_cell.angle_beta   90.00
_cell.angle_gamma   90.00
#
_symmetry.space_group_name_H-M   'P 1'
#
loop_
_entity.id
_entity.type
_entity.pdbx_description
1 polymer ?
#
loop_
_entity_poly.entity_id
_entity_poly.type
_entity_poly.pdbx_seq_one_letter_code
_entity_poly.pdbx_strand_id
1 'polypeptide(L)'
;MSESYSLTVLFFIDELQDDVRFVQRTVELLRENGIETVSEAQDETATRYEIDGEEQTGSLADAATDIANGKDGRIPCRIDDYRVEVRFDLDAMSGDETDVALTFRGPDESAFDEDDVSRAVVRDRADRLADAIAALAIETDPWLVVGWIPYPYADSHPFPEGRPPKSGLERLGWVTVFGDPFHGRFGGRERLLEAPAWNVRDLANGAVLVRQQETPGTGRSDATPRPEPSTYDYLFEGESLADLQAEIDRQKSTYIDPFRDLDNGELASDIVMCEAHAPFEFEEMEYTSFPDDLDRSDRCHVLCVRRDGDKLWEANNDEFIRRLVDADGHPIGELPEAVPPDQEMISLLVTTEYDGDSSLDLYRMESPDDPSVTAGLLGLQRVDEGESIWQDRDDPVMRQ
;
A
#
# COMPACT_ATOMS: atom_id res chain seq x y z
N MET A 1 -8.60 11.63 19.61
CA MET A 1 -7.13 11.65 19.51
C MET A 1 -6.81 10.61 18.47
N SER A 2 -6.40 11.01 17.27
CA SER A 2 -5.89 10.05 16.28
C SER A 2 -4.57 9.51 16.84
N GLU A 3 -4.42 8.19 16.86
CA GLU A 3 -3.11 7.58 17.08
C GLU A 3 -2.30 7.85 15.82
N SER A 4 -1.18 8.55 15.96
CA SER A 4 -0.25 8.82 14.86
C SER A 4 0.77 7.68 14.79
N TYR A 5 0.89 7.06 13.62
CA TYR A 5 1.83 5.99 13.38
C TYR A 5 3.13 6.56 12.83
N SER A 6 4.26 6.04 13.31
CA SER A 6 5.58 6.53 12.92
C SER A 6 6.41 5.47 12.25
N LEU A 7 7.16 5.86 11.22
CA LEU A 7 8.16 5.01 10.58
C LEU A 7 9.07 4.43 11.66
N THR A 8 9.24 3.12 11.64
CA THR A 8 10.17 2.39 12.50
C THR A 8 11.16 1.68 11.60
N VAL A 9 12.46 1.90 11.81
CA VAL A 9 13.53 1.20 11.08
C VAL A 9 14.45 0.53 12.09
N LEU A 10 14.68 -0.77 11.91
CA LEU A 10 15.56 -1.57 12.76
C LEU A 10 16.79 -2.00 11.96
N PHE A 11 17.98 -1.81 12.54
CA PHE A 11 19.24 -2.26 11.99
C PHE A 11 19.76 -3.44 12.81
N PHE A 12 19.82 -4.61 12.17
CA PHE A 12 20.33 -5.83 12.77
C PHE A 12 21.80 -6.00 12.39
N ILE A 13 22.70 -5.84 13.36
CA ILE A 13 24.14 -5.73 13.17
C ILE A 13 24.80 -6.81 14.03
N ASP A 14 25.83 -7.52 13.53
CA ASP A 14 26.46 -8.60 14.32
C ASP A 14 27.53 -8.08 15.29
N GLU A 15 28.31 -7.09 14.88
CA GLU A 15 29.46 -6.61 15.62
C GLU A 15 29.70 -5.13 15.32
N LEU A 16 29.93 -4.35 16.38
CA LEU A 16 30.39 -2.97 16.28
C LEU A 16 31.87 -2.92 16.65
N GLN A 17 32.68 -2.29 15.79
CA GLN A 17 34.12 -2.18 16.04
C GLN A 17 34.48 -1.08 17.04
N ASP A 18 33.72 0.03 17.04
CA ASP A 18 33.96 1.21 17.87
C ASP A 18 32.64 1.95 18.09
N ASP A 19 32.08 1.79 19.28
CA ASP A 19 30.79 2.37 19.70
C ASP A 19 30.76 3.91 19.58
N VAL A 20 31.85 4.59 19.96
CA VAL A 20 31.91 6.06 19.90
C VAL A 20 31.89 6.51 18.45
N ARG A 21 32.73 5.90 17.61
CA ARG A 21 32.78 6.21 16.18
C ARG A 21 31.45 5.88 15.50
N PHE A 22 30.81 4.77 15.88
CA PHE A 22 29.53 4.36 15.34
C PHE A 22 28.43 5.42 15.59
N VAL A 23 28.29 5.91 16.82
CA VAL A 23 27.32 6.96 17.15
C VAL A 23 27.63 8.25 16.38
N GLN A 24 28.90 8.68 16.34
CA GLN A 24 29.31 9.89 15.59
C GLN A 24 28.97 9.76 14.11
N ARG A 25 29.39 8.66 13.48
CA ARG A 25 29.21 8.47 12.05
C ARG A 25 27.74 8.33 11.68
N THR A 26 26.94 7.70 12.53
CA THR A 26 25.48 7.64 12.36
C THR A 26 24.88 9.04 12.23
N VAL A 27 25.18 9.94 13.16
CA VAL A 27 24.65 11.31 13.13
C VAL A 27 25.17 12.12 11.94
N GLU A 28 26.45 11.96 11.59
CA GLU A 28 27.03 12.62 10.41
C GLU A 28 26.32 12.18 9.12
N LEU A 29 26.12 10.87 8.93
CA LEU A 29 25.43 10.32 7.76
C LEU A 29 23.98 10.81 7.67
N LEU A 30 23.29 10.93 8.80
CA LEU A 30 21.95 11.51 8.84
C LEU A 30 21.94 12.97 8.39
N ARG A 31 22.87 13.78 8.89
CA ARG A 31 23.02 15.19 8.48
C ARG A 31 23.38 15.32 7.01
N GLU A 32 24.26 14.47 6.48
CA GLU A 32 24.62 14.40 5.06
C GLU A 32 23.40 14.14 4.16
N ASN A 33 22.35 13.48 4.70
CA ASN A 33 21.09 13.19 4.02
C ASN A 33 19.94 14.14 4.43
N GLY A 34 20.25 15.29 5.04
CA GLY A 34 19.25 16.31 5.36
C GLY A 34 18.35 15.97 6.56
N ILE A 35 18.80 15.08 7.45
CA ILE A 35 18.18 14.79 8.74
C ILE A 35 19.01 15.50 9.82
N GLU A 36 18.45 16.57 10.37
CA GLU A 36 19.15 17.46 11.29
C GLU A 36 18.98 17.02 12.74
N THR A 37 20.00 17.19 13.57
CA THR A 37 19.85 17.04 15.04
C THR A 37 19.12 18.24 15.62
N VAL A 38 18.32 18.02 16.66
CA VAL A 38 17.67 19.13 17.38
C VAL A 38 18.69 19.82 18.29
N SER A 39 18.92 21.12 18.09
CA SER A 39 19.74 21.98 18.95
C SER A 39 18.85 22.99 19.69
N GLU A 40 19.11 23.25 20.97
CA GLU A 40 18.58 24.46 21.61
C GLU A 40 19.33 25.70 21.11
N ALA A 41 18.61 26.79 20.87
CA ALA A 41 19.06 27.93 20.07
C ALA A 41 20.40 28.61 20.50
N GLN A 42 21.04 29.23 19.50
CA GLN A 42 22.30 30.01 19.43
C GLN A 42 23.61 29.26 19.14
N ASP A 43 23.71 27.97 19.44
CA ASP A 43 24.90 27.19 19.11
C ASP A 43 24.56 26.00 18.20
N GLU A 44 24.76 26.18 16.89
CA GLU A 44 24.54 25.15 15.87
C GLU A 44 25.41 23.89 16.08
N THR A 45 26.39 23.95 16.98
CA THR A 45 27.26 22.80 17.30
C THR A 45 26.75 21.95 18.46
N ALA A 46 25.76 22.44 19.22
CA ALA A 46 25.18 21.72 20.35
C ALA A 46 24.21 20.64 19.86
N THR A 47 24.39 19.42 20.37
CA THR A 47 23.54 18.25 20.12
C THR A 47 22.80 17.91 21.40
N ARG A 48 21.47 17.86 21.33
CA ARG A 48 20.62 17.30 22.40
C ARG A 48 20.66 15.78 22.32
N TYR A 49 20.74 15.11 23.46
CA TYR A 49 20.68 13.65 23.56
C TYR A 49 20.10 13.22 24.92
N GLU A 50 19.73 11.95 25.04
CA GLU A 50 19.15 11.35 26.25
C GLU A 50 19.91 10.07 26.60
N ILE A 51 20.25 9.90 27.88
CA ILE A 51 20.83 8.68 28.46
C ILE A 51 20.05 8.37 29.73
N ASP A 52 19.63 7.11 29.91
CA ASP A 52 18.84 6.68 31.08
C ASP A 52 17.57 7.52 31.35
N GLY A 53 16.99 8.14 30.31
CA GLY A 53 15.82 9.01 30.43
C GLY A 53 16.13 10.45 30.85
N GLU A 54 17.40 10.80 31.06
CA GLU A 54 17.84 12.16 31.38
C GLU A 54 18.34 12.90 30.14
N GLU A 55 17.78 14.09 29.90
CA GLU A 55 18.16 14.95 28.79
C GLU A 55 19.48 15.68 29.06
N GLN A 56 20.37 15.64 28.07
CA GLN A 56 21.68 16.26 28.08
C GLN A 56 21.86 17.11 26.82
N THR A 57 22.79 18.08 26.89
CA THR A 57 23.21 18.90 25.76
C THR A 57 24.73 19.01 25.78
N GLY A 58 25.37 18.72 24.65
CA GLY A 58 26.83 18.74 24.51
C GLY A 58 27.27 18.79 23.05
N SER A 59 28.57 18.67 22.79
CA SER A 59 29.03 18.45 21.41
C SER A 59 28.64 17.04 20.94
N LEU A 60 28.64 16.80 19.63
CA LEU A 60 28.44 15.44 19.09
C LEU A 60 29.48 14.45 19.64
N ALA A 61 30.70 14.90 19.89
CA ALA A 61 31.76 14.06 20.44
C ALA A 61 31.46 13.64 21.89
N ASP A 62 30.91 14.56 22.69
CA ASP A 62 30.49 14.27 24.07
C ASP A 62 29.30 13.30 24.06
N ALA A 63 28.26 13.60 23.28
CA ALA A 63 27.08 12.75 23.13
C ALA A 63 27.45 11.31 22.75
N ALA A 64 28.34 11.14 21.76
CA ALA A 64 28.79 9.83 21.33
C ALA A 64 29.60 9.09 22.39
N THR A 65 30.44 9.79 23.15
CA THR A 65 31.21 9.20 24.25
C THR A 65 30.28 8.75 25.37
N ASP A 66 29.31 9.58 25.73
CA ASP A 66 28.40 9.29 26.82
C ASP A 66 27.45 8.13 26.47
N ILE A 67 26.89 8.11 25.26
CA ILE A 67 26.06 6.99 24.76
C ILE A 67 26.88 5.69 24.69
N ALA A 68 28.11 5.72 24.15
CA ALA A 68 28.96 4.55 24.07
C ALA A 68 29.35 3.98 25.45
N ASN A 69 29.52 4.85 26.44
CA ASN A 69 29.81 4.45 27.82
C ASN A 69 28.57 3.91 28.54
N GLY A 70 27.42 4.55 28.33
CA GLY A 70 26.14 4.16 28.92
C GLY A 70 25.49 2.97 28.22
N LYS A 71 25.92 2.63 27.00
CA LYS A 71 25.44 1.53 26.16
C LYS A 71 24.00 1.63 25.65
N ASP A 72 23.22 2.59 26.13
CA ASP A 72 21.92 2.99 25.55
C ASP A 72 21.85 4.51 25.49
N GLY A 73 21.15 5.03 24.49
CA GLY A 73 20.87 6.45 24.41
C GLY A 73 20.11 6.86 23.16
N ARG A 74 19.68 8.12 23.13
CA ARG A 74 18.85 8.66 22.05
C ARG A 74 19.32 10.03 21.61
N ILE A 75 19.24 10.28 20.31
CA ILE A 75 19.48 11.60 19.72
C ILE A 75 18.22 12.02 18.97
N PRO A 76 17.49 13.06 19.44
CA PRO A 76 16.41 13.65 18.68
C PRO A 76 16.94 14.36 17.44
N CYS A 77 16.32 14.05 16.32
CA CYS A 77 16.55 14.62 15.01
C CYS A 77 15.23 15.12 14.40
N ARG A 78 15.32 15.69 13.21
CA ARG A 78 14.18 16.11 12.41
C ARG A 78 14.49 16.00 10.93
N ILE A 79 13.46 15.74 10.14
CA ILE A 79 13.46 15.92 8.70
C ILE A 79 12.39 16.96 8.38
N ASP A 80 12.83 18.11 7.88
CA ASP A 80 11.99 19.30 7.79
C ASP A 80 11.39 19.66 9.18
N ASP A 81 10.06 19.66 9.30
CA ASP A 81 9.32 19.94 10.54
C ASP A 81 8.96 18.68 11.34
N TYR A 82 9.29 17.48 10.84
CA TYR A 82 8.89 16.21 11.44
C TYR A 82 9.99 15.62 12.32
N ARG A 83 9.61 15.15 13.50
CA ARG A 83 10.54 14.53 14.45
C ARG A 83 11.03 13.17 13.93
N VAL A 84 12.32 12.95 14.06
CA VAL A 84 12.97 11.64 13.92
C VAL A 84 13.73 11.37 15.21
N GLU A 85 13.66 10.18 15.76
CA GLU A 85 14.40 9.77 16.94
C GLU A 85 15.35 8.64 16.54
N VAL A 86 16.62 8.82 16.87
CA VAL A 86 17.67 7.83 16.66
C VAL A 86 18.00 7.22 18.01
N ARG A 87 17.73 5.94 18.18
CA ARG A 87 18.03 5.20 19.40
C ARG A 87 19.18 4.22 19.16
N PHE A 88 20.12 4.21 20.09
CA PHE A 88 21.24 3.29 20.15
C PHE A 88 21.03 2.33 21.31
N ASP A 89 21.12 1.03 21.04
CA ASP A 89 21.08 -0.04 22.04
C ASP A 89 22.30 -0.94 21.84
N LEU A 90 23.43 -0.50 22.38
CA LEU A 90 24.73 -1.13 22.17
C LEU A 90 24.93 -2.33 23.13
N ASP A 91 24.15 -2.41 24.20
CA ASP A 91 24.15 -3.53 25.13
C ASP A 91 23.42 -4.76 24.57
N ALA A 92 22.40 -4.56 23.72
CA ALA A 92 21.69 -5.64 23.02
C ALA A 92 22.62 -6.56 22.22
N MET A 93 23.80 -6.06 21.82
CA MET A 93 24.85 -6.79 21.10
C MET A 93 25.65 -7.78 21.97
N SER A 94 25.40 -7.81 23.29
CA SER A 94 26.18 -8.62 24.25
C SER A 94 25.46 -9.88 24.76
N GLY A 95 24.24 -10.17 24.29
CA GLY A 95 23.43 -11.31 24.73
C GLY A 95 22.46 -11.87 23.67
N ASP A 96 22.24 -13.18 23.73
CA ASP A 96 21.63 -14.10 22.73
C ASP A 96 20.22 -13.79 22.18
N GLU A 97 19.58 -12.63 22.43
CA GLU A 97 18.15 -12.46 22.08
C GLU A 97 17.81 -11.43 21.00
N THR A 98 18.52 -10.31 20.81
CA THR A 98 18.18 -9.36 19.70
C THR A 98 19.35 -8.46 19.29
N ASP A 99 19.94 -8.70 18.11
CA ASP A 99 21.08 -7.94 17.54
C ASP A 99 20.71 -6.56 16.96
N VAL A 100 19.80 -5.80 17.59
CA VAL A 100 19.36 -4.49 17.09
C VAL A 100 20.13 -3.37 17.77
N ALA A 101 21.21 -2.90 17.14
CA ALA A 101 22.04 -1.83 17.70
C ALA A 101 21.49 -0.42 17.45
N LEU A 102 20.66 -0.25 16.42
CA LEU A 102 20.19 1.04 15.96
C LEU A 102 18.72 0.98 15.53
N THR A 103 17.94 1.92 16.05
CA THR A 103 16.53 2.10 15.72
C THR A 103 16.26 3.54 15.31
N PHE A 104 15.56 3.71 14.19
CA PHE A 104 14.95 4.98 13.80
C PHE A 104 13.47 4.94 14.10
N ARG A 105 12.96 6.02 14.70
CA ARG A 105 11.52 6.25 14.89
C ARG A 105 11.13 7.61 14.32
N GLY A 106 10.07 7.66 13.54
CA GLY A 106 9.67 8.84 12.81
C GLY A 106 10.32 8.93 11.42
N PRO A 107 9.86 9.87 10.58
CA PRO A 107 8.74 10.75 10.85
C PRO A 107 7.40 9.99 10.85
N ASP A 108 6.34 10.66 11.31
CA ASP A 108 5.00 10.09 11.30
C ASP A 108 4.38 10.03 9.90
N GLU A 109 3.27 9.30 9.76
CA GLU A 109 2.56 9.13 8.49
C GLU A 109 2.16 10.45 7.84
N SER A 110 1.91 11.50 8.63
CA SER A 110 1.55 12.83 8.10
C SER A 110 2.71 13.52 7.40
N ALA A 111 3.94 13.04 7.60
CA ALA A 111 5.08 13.42 6.78
C ALA A 111 5.03 12.83 5.36
N PHE A 112 4.07 11.98 5.05
CA PHE A 112 3.94 11.37 3.73
C PHE A 112 2.54 11.52 3.14
N ASP A 113 1.73 12.38 3.74
CA ASP A 113 0.40 12.73 3.26
C ASP A 113 0.49 13.80 2.16
N GLU A 114 -0.20 13.57 1.04
CA GLU A 114 -0.26 14.50 -0.09
C GLU A 114 -1.38 15.54 0.07
N ASP A 115 -2.25 15.41 1.09
CA ASP A 115 -3.34 16.36 1.35
C ASP A 115 -2.81 17.75 1.76
N ASP A 116 -1.73 17.78 2.55
CA ASP A 116 -1.16 19.01 3.12
C ASP A 116 0.09 19.52 2.38
N VAL A 117 0.77 18.68 1.60
CA VAL A 117 2.01 19.01 0.89
C VAL A 117 2.08 18.37 -0.49
N SER A 118 2.78 19.02 -1.43
CA SER A 118 2.90 18.47 -2.79
C SER A 118 3.63 17.12 -2.82
N ARG A 119 3.22 16.20 -3.70
CA ARG A 119 3.89 14.92 -3.97
C ARG A 119 5.41 15.00 -4.12
N ALA A 120 5.92 16.06 -4.75
CA ALA A 120 7.36 16.26 -4.92
C ALA A 120 8.12 16.41 -3.59
N VAL A 121 7.51 17.07 -2.60
CA VAL A 121 8.09 17.25 -1.26
C VAL A 121 8.04 15.93 -0.48
N VAL A 122 6.91 15.23 -0.54
CA VAL A 122 6.77 13.91 0.09
C VAL A 122 7.80 12.93 -0.47
N ARG A 123 7.96 12.89 -1.79
CA ARG A 123 8.94 12.05 -2.48
C ARG A 123 10.37 12.39 -2.06
N ASP A 124 10.75 13.67 -2.08
CA ASP A 124 12.08 14.12 -1.66
C ASP A 124 12.40 13.67 -0.22
N ARG A 125 11.43 13.78 0.69
CA ARG A 125 11.57 13.32 2.08
C ARG A 125 11.77 11.80 2.16
N ALA A 126 10.98 11.03 1.42
CA ALA A 126 11.10 9.57 1.36
C ALA A 126 12.45 9.14 0.74
N ASP A 127 12.93 9.86 -0.27
CA ASP A 127 14.24 9.63 -0.91
C ASP A 127 15.39 9.92 0.06
N ARG A 128 15.38 11.05 0.77
CA ARG A 128 16.37 11.38 1.81
C ARG A 128 16.45 10.33 2.92
N LEU A 129 15.29 9.81 3.37
CA LEU A 129 15.24 8.73 4.35
C LEU A 129 15.82 7.42 3.80
N ALA A 130 15.47 7.03 2.57
CA ALA A 130 16.01 5.84 1.94
C ALA A 130 17.53 5.94 1.71
N ASP A 131 18.02 7.13 1.33
CA ASP A 131 19.45 7.41 1.14
C ASP A 131 20.21 7.37 2.48
N ALA A 132 19.63 7.92 3.56
CA ALA A 132 20.18 7.80 4.90
C ALA A 132 20.28 6.34 5.35
N ILE A 133 19.23 5.54 5.16
CA ILE A 133 19.21 4.11 5.49
C ILE A 133 20.30 3.37 4.69
N ALA A 134 20.42 3.65 3.38
CA ALA A 134 21.44 3.05 2.54
C ALA A 134 22.86 3.39 3.02
N ALA A 135 23.12 4.65 3.34
CA ALA A 135 24.43 5.10 3.78
C ALA A 135 24.82 4.48 5.14
N LEU A 136 23.86 4.39 6.06
CA LEU A 136 24.04 3.71 7.33
C LEU A 136 24.26 2.20 7.16
N ALA A 137 23.53 1.56 6.25
CA ALA A 137 23.73 0.14 5.97
C ALA A 137 25.12 -0.15 5.38
N ILE A 138 25.68 0.76 4.58
CA ILE A 138 27.07 0.63 4.11
C ILE A 138 28.07 0.75 5.28
N GLU A 139 27.84 1.68 6.20
CA GLU A 139 28.74 1.90 7.34
C GLU A 139 28.65 0.76 8.39
N THR A 140 27.45 0.24 8.63
CA THR A 140 27.18 -0.71 9.71
C THR A 140 27.26 -2.17 9.31
N ASP A 141 27.29 -2.45 8.00
CA ASP A 141 27.28 -3.80 7.44
C ASP A 141 26.22 -4.73 8.09
N PRO A 142 24.94 -4.30 8.14
CA PRO A 142 23.90 -5.04 8.83
C PRO A 142 23.58 -6.31 8.05
N TRP A 143 23.25 -7.39 8.75
CA TRP A 143 22.74 -8.58 8.08
C TRP A 143 21.30 -8.37 7.61
N LEU A 144 20.53 -7.50 8.28
CA LEU A 144 19.19 -7.07 7.88
C LEU A 144 18.93 -5.63 8.33
N VAL A 145 18.25 -4.85 7.50
CA VAL A 145 17.56 -3.62 7.92
C VAL A 145 16.12 -3.74 7.47
N VAL A 146 15.16 -3.34 8.30
CA VAL A 146 13.76 -3.30 7.89
C VAL A 146 13.08 -2.05 8.43
N GLY A 147 12.44 -1.30 7.53
CA GLY A 147 11.76 -0.04 7.79
C GLY A 147 10.29 -0.09 7.38
N TRP A 148 9.36 0.22 8.28
CA TRP A 148 7.92 0.18 8.02
C TRP A 148 7.16 1.20 8.89
N ILE A 149 5.95 1.59 8.47
CA ILE A 149 5.01 2.31 9.34
C ILE A 149 4.04 1.25 9.92
N PRO A 150 3.96 1.07 11.25
CA PRO A 150 3.02 0.12 11.85
C PRO A 150 1.59 0.56 11.56
N TYR A 151 0.70 -0.39 11.22
CA TYR A 151 -0.72 -0.11 10.96
C TYR A 151 -1.56 -0.47 12.19
N PRO A 152 -2.64 0.27 12.53
CA PRO A 152 -3.45 0.08 13.75
C PRO A 152 -3.93 -1.34 14.04
N TYR A 153 -4.12 -2.13 12.98
CA TYR A 153 -4.73 -3.46 13.02
C TYR A 153 -3.86 -4.57 12.43
N ALA A 154 -2.62 -4.23 12.03
CA ALA A 154 -1.65 -5.24 11.62
C ALA A 154 -0.68 -5.45 12.79
N ASP A 155 -0.56 -6.70 13.23
CA ASP A 155 0.45 -7.10 14.23
C ASP A 155 1.79 -6.45 13.87
N SER A 156 2.49 -5.95 14.90
CA SER A 156 3.87 -5.46 14.82
C SER A 156 4.65 -6.27 13.79
N HIS A 157 5.37 -5.62 12.86
CA HIS A 157 6.19 -6.32 11.87
C HIS A 157 6.92 -7.47 12.56
N PRO A 158 6.73 -8.72 12.13
CA PRO A 158 7.23 -9.87 12.86
C PRO A 158 8.73 -9.68 13.10
N PHE A 159 9.13 -9.80 14.36
CA PHE A 159 10.52 -9.65 14.73
C PHE A 159 11.27 -10.86 14.16
N PRO A 160 12.33 -10.66 13.36
CA PRO A 160 13.01 -11.76 12.69
C PRO A 160 13.67 -12.69 13.72
N GLU A 161 13.30 -13.97 13.70
CA GLU A 161 13.89 -14.99 14.56
C GLU A 161 14.94 -15.83 13.80
N GLY A 162 16.20 -15.72 14.20
CA GLY A 162 17.34 -16.48 13.65
C GLY A 162 18.03 -15.82 12.45
N ARG A 163 19.13 -16.44 11.98
CA ARG A 163 20.05 -15.88 10.97
C ARG A 163 20.29 -16.83 9.77
N PRO A 164 19.84 -16.50 8.55
CA PRO A 164 18.76 -15.58 8.26
C PRO A 164 17.43 -16.11 8.85
N PRO A 165 16.46 -15.24 9.16
CA PRO A 165 15.24 -15.61 9.88
C PRO A 165 14.35 -16.47 9.00
N LYS A 166 14.01 -17.70 9.40
CA LYS A 166 13.29 -18.63 8.52
C LYS A 166 11.87 -18.17 8.19
N SER A 167 11.25 -17.47 9.13
CA SER A 167 9.92 -16.85 9.06
C SER A 167 10.00 -15.40 9.56
N GLY A 168 8.94 -14.61 9.40
CA GLY A 168 8.92 -13.22 9.90
C GLY A 168 9.47 -12.16 8.93
N LEU A 169 9.65 -12.51 7.66
CA LEU A 169 9.82 -11.55 6.55
C LEU A 169 8.70 -11.70 5.51
N GLU A 170 7.58 -12.32 5.90
CA GLU A 170 6.39 -12.58 5.07
C GLU A 170 5.75 -11.28 4.55
N ARG A 171 6.08 -10.14 5.18
CA ARG A 171 5.76 -8.80 4.70
C ARG A 171 7.06 -8.02 4.67
N LEU A 172 7.49 -7.65 3.47
CA LEU A 172 8.62 -6.72 3.33
C LEU A 172 8.19 -5.35 3.83
N GLY A 173 9.08 -4.69 4.58
CA GLY A 173 8.88 -3.30 4.96
C GLY A 173 8.88 -2.36 3.74
N TRP A 174 8.55 -1.09 3.96
CA TRP A 174 8.71 -0.03 2.96
C TRP A 174 10.13 -0.03 2.37
N VAL A 175 11.15 -0.17 3.22
CA VAL A 175 12.55 -0.38 2.85
C VAL A 175 13.08 -1.60 3.61
N THR A 176 13.77 -2.49 2.89
CA THR A 176 14.50 -3.61 3.47
C THR A 176 15.92 -3.63 2.90
N VAL A 177 16.94 -3.78 3.74
CA VAL A 177 18.32 -4.03 3.29
C VAL A 177 18.70 -5.45 3.67
N PHE A 178 19.16 -6.21 2.70
CA PHE A 178 19.59 -7.58 2.86
C PHE A 178 21.10 -7.67 2.76
N GLY A 179 21.75 -8.12 3.82
CA GLY A 179 23.18 -8.44 3.82
C GLY A 179 23.49 -9.82 3.25
N ASP A 180 24.77 -10.17 3.29
CA ASP A 180 25.33 -11.42 2.75
C ASP A 180 24.57 -12.72 3.09
N PRO A 181 24.03 -12.91 4.32
CA PRO A 181 23.31 -14.14 4.67
C PRO A 181 22.09 -14.43 3.79
N PHE A 182 21.52 -13.42 3.13
CA PHE A 182 20.33 -13.56 2.28
C PHE A 182 20.65 -13.91 0.83
N HIS A 183 21.86 -13.64 0.34
CA HIS A 183 22.24 -13.88 -1.06
C HIS A 183 22.02 -15.35 -1.46
N GLY A 184 22.48 -16.30 -0.63
CA GLY A 184 22.29 -17.72 -0.89
C GLY A 184 20.84 -18.17 -0.78
N ARG A 185 20.05 -17.54 0.10
CA ARG A 185 18.63 -17.88 0.30
C ARG A 185 17.79 -17.54 -0.93
N PHE A 186 18.02 -16.38 -1.51
CA PHE A 186 17.25 -15.89 -2.65
C PHE A 186 17.80 -16.38 -4.00
N GLY A 187 18.55 -17.48 -4.05
CA GLY A 187 19.09 -18.02 -5.30
C GLY A 187 20.24 -17.20 -5.92
N GLY A 188 20.80 -16.24 -5.17
CA GLY A 188 21.93 -15.41 -5.58
C GLY A 188 21.67 -13.91 -5.38
N ARG A 189 22.76 -13.14 -5.33
CA ARG A 189 22.70 -11.67 -5.27
C ARG A 189 22.07 -11.05 -6.52
N GLU A 190 22.31 -11.63 -7.69
CA GLU A 190 21.72 -11.16 -8.96
C GLU A 190 20.19 -11.21 -8.92
N ARG A 191 19.62 -12.31 -8.42
CA ARG A 191 18.18 -12.44 -8.20
C ARG A 191 17.66 -11.35 -7.29
N LEU A 192 18.34 -11.05 -6.19
CA LEU A 192 17.93 -9.97 -5.30
C LEU A 192 17.95 -8.58 -5.98
N LEU A 193 18.90 -8.33 -6.87
CA LEU A 193 18.97 -7.09 -7.67
C LEU A 193 17.88 -6.99 -8.74
N GLU A 194 17.33 -8.13 -9.18
CA GLU A 194 16.21 -8.23 -10.12
C GLU A 194 14.84 -8.23 -9.43
N ALA A 195 14.79 -8.05 -8.10
CA ALA A 195 13.55 -8.03 -7.35
C ALA A 195 12.57 -6.97 -7.90
N PRO A 196 11.29 -7.31 -8.12
CA PRO A 196 10.30 -6.41 -8.70
C PRO A 196 9.76 -5.44 -7.64
N ALA A 197 10.59 -4.46 -7.27
CA ALA A 197 10.29 -3.46 -6.26
C ALA A 197 10.40 -2.04 -6.86
N TRP A 198 9.84 -1.04 -6.19
CA TRP A 198 9.92 0.36 -6.64
C TRP A 198 11.35 0.80 -6.93
N ASN A 199 12.27 0.42 -6.04
CA ASN A 199 13.68 0.68 -6.25
C ASN A 199 14.55 -0.39 -5.58
N VAL A 200 15.49 -0.93 -6.36
CA VAL A 200 16.51 -1.87 -5.87
C VAL A 200 17.88 -1.24 -6.09
N ARG A 201 18.73 -1.25 -5.06
CA ARG A 201 20.07 -0.65 -5.11
C ARG A 201 21.12 -1.62 -4.61
N ASP A 202 22.18 -1.71 -5.39
CA ASP A 202 23.42 -2.34 -4.98
C ASP A 202 24.20 -1.39 -4.04
N LEU A 203 24.58 -1.88 -2.86
CA LEU A 203 25.37 -1.12 -1.89
C LEU A 203 26.84 -1.51 -1.94
N ALA A 204 27.73 -0.59 -1.56
CA ALA A 204 29.18 -0.76 -1.72
C ALA A 204 29.78 -1.92 -0.90
N ASN A 205 29.11 -2.34 0.19
CA ASN A 205 29.47 -3.50 1.00
C ASN A 205 28.91 -4.82 0.45
N GLY A 206 28.20 -4.80 -0.68
CA GLY A 206 27.61 -5.99 -1.29
C GLY A 206 26.18 -6.28 -0.88
N ALA A 207 25.67 -5.63 0.19
CA ALA A 207 24.27 -5.66 0.58
C ALA A 207 23.37 -5.05 -0.50
N VAL A 208 22.08 -5.41 -0.48
CA VAL A 208 21.10 -4.91 -1.44
C VAL A 208 19.95 -4.26 -0.71
N LEU A 209 19.65 -3.00 -1.06
CA LEU A 209 18.47 -2.28 -0.59
C LEU A 209 17.31 -2.55 -1.55
N VAL A 210 16.16 -2.95 -1.02
CA VAL A 210 14.90 -3.16 -1.71
C VAL A 210 13.85 -2.23 -1.09
N ARG A 211 13.34 -1.28 -1.88
CA ARG A 211 12.27 -0.35 -1.49
C ARG A 211 10.98 -0.75 -2.22
N GLN A 212 9.96 -1.10 -1.47
CA GLN A 212 8.69 -1.62 -2.00
C GLN A 212 7.80 -0.54 -2.62
N GLN A 213 7.84 0.68 -2.08
CA GLN A 213 6.96 1.79 -2.49
C GLN A 213 7.70 3.12 -2.59
N GLU A 214 7.16 4.03 -3.40
CA GLU A 214 7.69 5.40 -3.52
C GLU A 214 7.68 6.12 -2.17
N THR A 215 6.67 5.93 -1.32
CA THR A 215 6.58 6.59 0.00
C THR A 215 6.15 5.58 1.05
N PRO A 216 6.57 5.75 2.32
CA PRO A 216 6.12 4.85 3.37
C PRO A 216 4.64 5.10 3.72
N GLY A 217 3.91 4.05 4.06
CA GLY A 217 2.54 4.14 4.60
C GLY A 217 1.42 4.38 3.57
N THR A 218 1.75 4.63 2.30
CA THR A 218 0.77 4.85 1.25
C THR A 218 0.24 3.53 0.69
N GLY A 219 -0.57 2.83 1.49
CA GLY A 219 -1.54 1.88 0.97
C GLY A 219 -2.79 2.57 0.38
N ARG A 220 -2.75 3.90 0.19
CA ARG A 220 -3.93 4.76 0.05
C ARG A 220 -3.81 5.91 -0.95
N SER A 221 -2.90 5.85 -1.91
CA SER A 221 -3.05 6.71 -3.09
C SER A 221 -3.49 5.84 -4.26
N ASP A 222 -4.65 6.20 -4.80
CA ASP A 222 -5.20 5.76 -6.09
C ASP A 222 -4.28 6.17 -7.27
N ALA A 223 -3.00 6.47 -7.00
CA ALA A 223 -2.04 7.15 -7.88
C ALA A 223 -0.62 6.55 -7.82
N THR A 224 -0.42 5.42 -7.15
CA THR A 224 0.85 4.68 -7.23
C THR A 224 0.57 3.19 -7.39
N PRO A 225 0.40 2.69 -8.62
CA PRO A 225 0.27 1.25 -8.83
C PRO A 225 1.45 0.56 -8.18
N ARG A 226 1.15 -0.50 -7.39
CA ARG A 226 2.16 -1.41 -6.85
C ARG A 226 3.12 -1.80 -7.98
N PRO A 227 4.42 -2.02 -7.71
CA PRO A 227 5.23 -2.73 -8.67
C PRO A 227 4.66 -4.16 -8.76
N GLU A 228 3.90 -4.40 -9.82
CA GLU A 228 3.76 -5.72 -10.41
C GLU A 228 5.11 -6.07 -11.04
N PRO A 229 5.65 -7.29 -10.87
CA PRO A 229 5.18 -8.41 -10.03
C PRO A 229 5.45 -8.36 -8.52
N SER A 230 4.88 -9.29 -7.74
CA SER A 230 5.10 -9.42 -6.28
C SER A 230 6.57 -9.69 -5.93
N THR A 231 7.19 -8.80 -5.15
CA THR A 231 8.56 -9.02 -4.65
C THR A 231 8.62 -10.23 -3.71
N TYR A 232 7.59 -10.45 -2.90
CA TYR A 232 7.57 -11.56 -1.95
C TYR A 232 7.60 -12.91 -2.67
N ASP A 233 6.69 -13.13 -3.63
CA ASP A 233 6.61 -14.40 -4.36
C ASP A 233 7.88 -14.66 -5.17
N TYR A 234 8.46 -13.60 -5.74
CA TYR A 234 9.73 -13.69 -6.44
C TYR A 234 10.90 -14.06 -5.50
N LEU A 235 11.07 -13.41 -4.36
CA LEU A 235 12.23 -13.67 -3.49
C LEU A 235 12.07 -14.90 -2.59
N PHE A 236 10.88 -15.08 -2.00
CA PHE A 236 10.65 -16.08 -0.94
C PHE A 236 10.03 -17.37 -1.47
N GLU A 237 9.07 -17.29 -2.39
CA GLU A 237 8.47 -18.47 -3.01
C GLU A 237 9.28 -18.98 -4.21
N GLY A 238 10.19 -18.14 -4.74
CA GLY A 238 11.11 -18.52 -5.80
C GLY A 238 10.46 -18.51 -7.19
N GLU A 239 9.32 -17.86 -7.35
CA GLU A 239 8.62 -17.75 -8.63
C GLU A 239 9.41 -16.91 -9.64
N SER A 240 9.28 -17.20 -10.94
CA SER A 240 9.96 -16.39 -11.95
C SER A 240 9.14 -15.13 -12.25
N LEU A 241 9.82 -14.03 -12.64
CA LEU A 241 9.12 -12.82 -13.10
C LEU A 241 8.19 -13.11 -14.29
N ALA A 242 8.56 -14.07 -15.14
CA ALA A 242 7.75 -14.45 -16.29
C ALA A 242 6.46 -15.15 -15.87
N ASP A 243 6.52 -16.05 -14.88
CA ASP A 243 5.33 -16.75 -14.37
C ASP A 243 4.41 -15.79 -13.64
N LEU A 244 4.96 -14.91 -12.79
CA LEU A 244 4.18 -13.89 -12.10
C LEU A 244 3.52 -12.91 -13.07
N GLN A 245 4.22 -12.48 -14.11
CA GLN A 245 3.64 -11.61 -15.14
C GLN A 245 2.54 -12.33 -15.91
N ALA A 246 2.75 -13.60 -16.29
CA ALA A 246 1.73 -14.37 -16.98
C ALA A 246 0.47 -14.57 -16.11
N GLU A 247 0.63 -14.74 -14.80
CA GLU A 247 -0.48 -14.84 -13.87
C GLU A 247 -1.23 -13.51 -13.73
N ILE A 248 -0.52 -12.38 -13.64
CA ILE A 248 -1.14 -11.04 -13.64
C ILE A 248 -1.90 -10.79 -14.96
N ASP A 249 -1.29 -11.10 -16.09
CA ASP A 249 -1.93 -10.94 -17.41
C ASP A 249 -3.19 -11.81 -17.53
N ARG A 250 -3.15 -13.04 -16.98
CA ARG A 250 -4.32 -13.92 -16.86
C ARG A 250 -5.40 -13.29 -16.00
N GLN A 251 -5.06 -12.79 -14.81
CA GLN A 251 -6.01 -12.19 -13.88
C GLN A 251 -6.66 -10.93 -14.46
N LYS A 252 -5.89 -10.06 -15.11
CA LYS A 252 -6.38 -8.84 -15.79
C LYS A 252 -7.27 -9.14 -16.99
N SER A 253 -7.10 -10.30 -17.61
CA SER A 253 -7.95 -10.75 -18.72
C SER A 253 -9.12 -11.64 -18.29
N THR A 254 -9.26 -11.93 -17.00
CA THR A 254 -10.34 -12.76 -16.46
C THR A 254 -11.35 -11.91 -15.70
N TYR A 255 -12.56 -11.77 -16.22
CA TYR A 255 -13.64 -10.99 -15.60
C TYR A 255 -14.47 -11.82 -14.61
N ILE A 256 -14.80 -11.19 -13.49
CA ILE A 256 -15.69 -11.70 -12.45
C ILE A 256 -16.99 -10.88 -12.50
N ASP A 257 -18.08 -11.53 -12.90
CA ASP A 257 -19.43 -11.01 -12.70
C ASP A 257 -20.05 -11.66 -11.45
N PRO A 258 -20.13 -10.93 -10.31
CA PRO A 258 -20.55 -11.54 -9.05
C PRO A 258 -22.01 -12.02 -9.06
N PHE A 259 -22.83 -11.55 -10.01
CA PHE A 259 -24.23 -11.95 -10.15
C PHE A 259 -24.38 -13.36 -10.72
N ARG A 260 -23.30 -13.96 -11.26
CA ARG A 260 -23.28 -15.36 -11.72
C ARG A 260 -23.45 -16.38 -10.60
N ASP A 261 -23.27 -15.97 -9.35
CA ASP A 261 -23.41 -16.81 -8.16
C ASP A 261 -24.79 -16.69 -7.48
N LEU A 262 -25.69 -15.90 -8.05
CA LEU A 262 -27.08 -15.78 -7.58
C LEU A 262 -27.95 -16.93 -8.08
N ASP A 263 -28.93 -17.38 -7.32
CA ASP A 263 -29.97 -18.26 -7.86
C ASP A 263 -30.97 -17.48 -8.74
N ASN A 264 -31.66 -18.15 -9.66
CA ASN A 264 -32.75 -17.51 -10.41
C ASN A 264 -33.83 -17.01 -9.45
N GLY A 265 -34.22 -15.74 -9.59
CA GLY A 265 -35.17 -15.04 -8.73
C GLY A 265 -34.54 -14.39 -7.50
N GLU A 266 -33.26 -14.62 -7.21
CA GLU A 266 -32.55 -13.96 -6.12
C GLU A 266 -32.33 -12.48 -6.43
N LEU A 267 -32.38 -11.65 -5.37
CA LEU A 267 -32.26 -10.20 -5.44
C LEU A 267 -30.87 -9.75 -4.97
N ALA A 268 -30.32 -8.76 -5.64
CA ALA A 268 -29.09 -8.10 -5.24
C ALA A 268 -29.06 -6.63 -5.67
N SER A 269 -28.12 -5.88 -5.11
CA SER A 269 -27.85 -4.50 -5.52
C SER A 269 -26.79 -4.47 -6.61
N ASP A 270 -27.09 -3.80 -7.74
CA ASP A 270 -26.11 -3.49 -8.78
C ASP A 270 -25.87 -1.97 -8.85
N ILE A 271 -24.63 -1.60 -9.16
CA ILE A 271 -24.23 -0.21 -9.42
C ILE A 271 -23.97 -0.13 -10.91
N VAL A 272 -24.81 0.61 -11.61
CA VAL A 272 -24.84 0.58 -13.07
C VAL A 272 -24.71 1.97 -13.69
N MET A 273 -24.17 2.01 -14.89
CA MET A 273 -24.00 3.21 -15.71
C MET A 273 -24.61 2.95 -17.09
N CYS A 274 -25.36 3.92 -17.61
CA CYS A 274 -25.88 3.86 -18.98
C CYS A 274 -24.91 4.56 -19.95
N GLU A 275 -25.05 4.28 -21.25
CA GLU A 275 -24.19 4.86 -22.31
C GLU A 275 -24.15 6.40 -22.23
N ALA A 276 -25.30 7.05 -22.03
CA ALA A 276 -25.39 8.52 -21.96
C ALA A 276 -24.60 9.14 -20.80
N HIS A 277 -24.31 8.35 -19.75
CA HIS A 277 -23.57 8.78 -18.56
C HIS A 277 -22.09 8.37 -18.60
N ALA A 278 -21.72 7.45 -19.49
CA ALA A 278 -20.35 7.00 -19.67
C ALA A 278 -19.45 8.13 -20.20
N PRO A 279 -18.27 8.36 -19.60
CA PRO A 279 -17.31 9.35 -20.09
C PRO A 279 -16.55 8.89 -21.36
N PHE A 280 -16.97 7.79 -21.99
CA PHE A 280 -16.37 7.15 -23.15
C PHE A 280 -17.46 6.57 -24.07
N GLU A 281 -17.13 6.38 -25.35
CA GLU A 281 -18.03 5.78 -26.34
C GLU A 281 -17.79 4.25 -26.41
N PHE A 282 -18.85 3.48 -26.54
CA PHE A 282 -18.80 2.03 -26.81
C PHE A 282 -19.95 1.62 -27.73
N GLU A 283 -19.72 0.67 -28.63
CA GLU A 283 -20.74 0.21 -29.59
C GLU A 283 -21.51 -1.02 -29.08
N GLU A 284 -20.86 -1.84 -28.24
CA GLU A 284 -21.42 -3.06 -27.65
C GLU A 284 -20.95 -3.21 -26.18
N MET A 285 -21.70 -3.99 -25.40
CA MET A 285 -21.33 -4.32 -24.02
C MET A 285 -20.17 -5.34 -24.02
N GLU A 286 -18.95 -4.85 -24.18
CA GLU A 286 -17.72 -5.65 -24.08
C GLU A 286 -16.78 -5.01 -23.06
N TYR A 287 -16.63 -5.64 -21.90
CA TYR A 287 -15.85 -5.08 -20.79
C TYR A 287 -14.37 -4.90 -21.13
N THR A 288 -13.85 -5.69 -22.07
CA THR A 288 -12.48 -5.57 -22.61
C THR A 288 -12.24 -4.27 -23.37
N SER A 289 -13.30 -3.55 -23.75
CA SER A 289 -13.22 -2.27 -24.46
C SER A 289 -13.31 -1.06 -23.52
N PHE A 290 -13.67 -1.28 -22.25
CA PHE A 290 -13.86 -0.20 -21.29
C PHE A 290 -12.53 0.25 -20.69
N PRO A 291 -12.42 1.52 -20.26
CA PRO A 291 -11.26 1.97 -19.48
C PRO A 291 -11.11 1.17 -18.18
N ASP A 292 -9.88 0.88 -17.77
CA ASP A 292 -9.59 0.15 -16.53
C ASP A 292 -10.13 0.89 -15.28
N ASP A 293 -10.08 2.23 -15.29
CA ASP A 293 -10.54 3.09 -14.20
C ASP A 293 -11.90 3.72 -14.52
N LEU A 294 -12.96 2.93 -14.47
CA LEU A 294 -14.33 3.45 -14.54
C LEU A 294 -14.63 4.27 -13.28
N ASP A 295 -14.82 5.58 -13.45
CA ASP A 295 -15.14 6.49 -12.35
C ASP A 295 -16.48 6.09 -11.71
N ARG A 296 -16.40 5.61 -10.46
CA ARG A 296 -17.55 5.16 -9.64
C ARG A 296 -18.31 6.35 -9.00
N SER A 297 -18.35 7.50 -9.68
CA SER A 297 -18.87 8.78 -9.17
C SER A 297 -20.39 8.95 -9.36
N ASP A 298 -20.88 10.19 -9.34
CA ASP A 298 -22.29 10.63 -9.36
C ASP A 298 -23.04 10.39 -10.70
N ARG A 299 -22.48 9.54 -11.56
CA ARG A 299 -23.04 9.21 -12.89
C ARG A 299 -23.60 7.78 -12.96
N CYS A 300 -23.85 7.19 -11.80
CA CYS A 300 -24.28 5.80 -11.68
C CYS A 300 -25.65 5.71 -11.00
N HIS A 301 -26.40 4.66 -11.31
CA HIS A 301 -27.64 4.27 -10.63
C HIS A 301 -27.37 3.06 -9.74
N VAL A 302 -28.04 2.99 -8.59
CA VAL A 302 -28.06 1.78 -7.76
C VAL A 302 -29.42 1.14 -7.92
N LEU A 303 -29.44 -0.07 -8.44
CA LEU A 303 -30.67 -0.79 -8.76
C LEU A 303 -30.81 -2.04 -7.90
N CYS A 304 -32.06 -2.36 -7.55
CA CYS A 304 -32.42 -3.68 -7.05
C CYS A 304 -32.67 -4.58 -8.26
N VAL A 305 -31.76 -5.53 -8.49
CA VAL A 305 -31.82 -6.43 -9.63
C VAL A 305 -32.22 -7.83 -9.18
N ARG A 306 -32.97 -8.52 -10.04
CA ARG A 306 -33.35 -9.91 -9.93
C ARG A 306 -32.69 -10.70 -11.05
N ARG A 307 -32.07 -11.84 -10.71
CA ARG A 307 -31.53 -12.75 -11.73
C ARG A 307 -32.65 -13.55 -12.40
N ASP A 308 -32.61 -13.62 -13.73
CA ASP A 308 -33.37 -14.60 -14.52
C ASP A 308 -32.49 -15.19 -15.63
N GLY A 309 -31.98 -16.39 -15.38
CA GLY A 309 -31.07 -17.08 -16.29
C GLY A 309 -29.71 -16.38 -16.38
N ASP A 310 -29.42 -15.86 -17.57
CA ASP A 310 -28.22 -15.08 -17.92
C ASP A 310 -28.49 -13.58 -17.97
N LYS A 311 -29.61 -13.11 -17.39
CA LYS A 311 -30.05 -11.71 -17.44
C LYS A 311 -30.38 -11.18 -16.06
N LEU A 312 -30.19 -9.87 -15.90
CA LEU A 312 -30.62 -9.09 -14.75
C LEU A 312 -31.77 -8.17 -15.16
N TRP A 313 -32.78 -8.16 -14.32
CA TRP A 313 -33.99 -7.35 -14.47
C TRP A 313 -34.17 -6.50 -13.22
N GLU A 314 -34.66 -5.27 -13.35
CA GLU A 314 -35.04 -4.47 -12.20
C GLU A 314 -36.24 -5.11 -11.49
N ALA A 315 -36.16 -5.24 -10.18
CA ALA A 315 -37.10 -6.06 -9.41
C ALA A 315 -38.50 -5.45 -9.24
N ASN A 316 -38.64 -4.12 -9.33
CA ASN A 316 -39.88 -3.37 -9.10
C ASN A 316 -40.71 -3.17 -10.37
N ASN A 317 -40.05 -3.00 -11.53
CA ASN A 317 -40.72 -2.63 -12.77
C ASN A 317 -40.50 -3.64 -13.93
N ASP A 318 -39.74 -4.72 -13.68
CA ASP A 318 -39.40 -5.77 -14.66
C ASP A 318 -38.72 -5.21 -15.94
N GLU A 319 -38.02 -4.08 -15.85
CA GLU A 319 -37.20 -3.56 -16.94
C GLU A 319 -35.89 -4.33 -17.04
N PHE A 320 -35.46 -4.59 -18.27
CA PHE A 320 -34.19 -5.25 -18.52
C PHE A 320 -33.02 -4.31 -18.17
N ILE A 321 -32.02 -4.84 -17.47
CA ILE A 321 -30.82 -4.08 -17.09
C ILE A 321 -29.64 -4.46 -17.97
N ARG A 322 -29.23 -5.74 -17.90
CA ARG A 322 -28.06 -6.25 -18.61
C ARG A 322 -28.04 -7.77 -18.67
N ARG A 323 -27.24 -8.32 -19.57
CA ARG A 323 -26.79 -9.71 -19.52
C ARG A 323 -25.67 -9.88 -18.49
N LEU A 324 -25.55 -11.11 -17.99
CA LEU A 324 -24.39 -11.54 -17.22
C LEU A 324 -23.17 -11.64 -18.14
N VAL A 325 -21.98 -11.49 -17.59
CA VAL A 325 -20.72 -11.46 -18.33
C VAL A 325 -19.87 -12.69 -18.04
N ASP A 326 -19.28 -13.30 -19.07
CA ASP A 326 -18.39 -14.45 -18.92
C ASP A 326 -16.98 -14.06 -18.45
N ALA A 327 -16.10 -15.06 -18.33
CA ALA A 327 -14.74 -14.85 -17.87
C ALA A 327 -13.89 -14.03 -18.86
N ASP A 328 -14.29 -13.95 -20.13
CA ASP A 328 -13.58 -13.20 -21.16
C ASP A 328 -14.13 -11.77 -21.29
N GLY A 329 -15.08 -11.36 -20.44
CA GLY A 329 -15.68 -10.02 -20.47
C GLY A 329 -16.81 -9.85 -21.48
N HIS A 330 -17.33 -10.95 -22.05
CA HIS A 330 -18.40 -10.93 -23.05
C HIS A 330 -19.77 -11.25 -22.43
N PRO A 331 -20.86 -10.67 -22.96
CA PRO A 331 -22.20 -10.90 -22.46
C PRO A 331 -22.69 -12.31 -22.83
N ILE A 332 -23.29 -12.99 -21.87
CA ILE A 332 -23.82 -14.35 -22.00
C ILE A 332 -25.24 -14.28 -22.59
N GLY A 333 -25.44 -15.01 -23.68
CA GLY A 333 -26.75 -15.16 -24.31
C GLY A 333 -27.19 -13.97 -25.17
N GLU A 334 -28.41 -14.05 -25.68
CA GLU A 334 -28.96 -13.06 -26.61
C GLU A 334 -29.65 -11.92 -25.86
N LEU A 335 -29.46 -10.70 -26.36
CA LEU A 335 -30.20 -9.51 -25.94
C LEU A 335 -31.71 -9.72 -26.23
N PRO A 336 -32.62 -9.37 -25.32
CA PRO A 336 -34.06 -9.49 -25.59
C PRO A 336 -34.45 -8.70 -26.85
N GLU A 337 -35.26 -9.30 -27.75
CA GLU A 337 -35.61 -8.70 -29.06
C GLU A 337 -36.23 -7.29 -28.98
N ALA A 338 -36.86 -6.96 -27.85
CA ALA A 338 -37.51 -5.68 -27.62
C ALA A 338 -36.58 -4.59 -27.06
N VAL A 339 -35.33 -4.94 -26.70
CA VAL A 339 -34.36 -4.05 -26.06
C VAL A 339 -33.33 -3.61 -27.10
N PRO A 340 -33.20 -2.29 -27.35
CA PRO A 340 -32.10 -1.73 -28.12
C PRO A 340 -30.72 -1.92 -27.44
N PRO A 341 -29.61 -2.09 -28.19
CA PRO A 341 -28.28 -2.24 -27.59
C PRO A 341 -27.84 -1.06 -26.69
N ASP A 342 -28.24 0.18 -27.01
CA ASP A 342 -27.96 1.39 -26.21
C ASP A 342 -28.71 1.43 -24.87
N GLN A 343 -29.56 0.43 -24.61
CA GLN A 343 -30.31 0.28 -23.36
C GLN A 343 -29.77 -0.83 -22.46
N GLU A 344 -28.63 -1.44 -22.79
CA GLU A 344 -27.95 -2.37 -21.89
C GLU A 344 -27.01 -1.60 -20.95
N MET A 345 -27.18 -1.74 -19.63
CA MET A 345 -26.42 -0.98 -18.63
C MET A 345 -25.12 -1.66 -18.21
N ILE A 346 -24.04 -0.89 -18.08
CA ILE A 346 -22.74 -1.38 -17.59
C ILE A 346 -22.79 -1.49 -16.07
N SER A 347 -22.45 -2.64 -15.50
CA SER A 347 -22.22 -2.80 -14.06
C SER A 347 -20.79 -2.42 -13.68
N LEU A 348 -20.67 -1.63 -12.61
CA LEU A 348 -19.40 -1.28 -11.97
C LEU A 348 -18.95 -2.29 -10.91
N LEU A 349 -19.75 -3.34 -10.67
CA LEU A 349 -19.39 -4.46 -9.80
C LEU A 349 -18.71 -5.60 -10.56
N VAL A 350 -18.77 -5.59 -11.90
CA VAL A 350 -17.97 -6.49 -12.73
C VAL A 350 -16.53 -5.97 -12.73
N THR A 351 -15.61 -6.82 -12.30
CA THR A 351 -14.18 -6.49 -12.13
C THR A 351 -13.33 -7.59 -12.73
N THR A 352 -12.03 -7.38 -12.88
CA THR A 352 -11.10 -8.46 -13.24
C THR A 352 -10.74 -9.27 -11.98
N GLU A 353 -10.24 -10.51 -12.12
CA GLU A 353 -9.65 -11.26 -11.00
C GLU A 353 -8.53 -10.46 -10.31
N TYR A 354 -7.86 -9.58 -11.06
CA TYR A 354 -6.82 -8.71 -10.56
C TYR A 354 -7.37 -7.62 -9.62
N ASP A 355 -8.54 -7.06 -9.94
CA ASP A 355 -9.20 -5.99 -9.18
C ASP A 355 -10.18 -6.51 -8.11
N GLY A 356 -10.30 -7.83 -7.96
CA GLY A 356 -11.32 -8.50 -7.14
C GLY A 356 -11.31 -8.16 -5.63
N ASP A 357 -10.33 -7.38 -5.17
CA ASP A 357 -10.25 -6.82 -3.81
C ASP A 357 -10.84 -5.39 -3.72
N SER A 358 -11.50 -4.91 -4.78
CA SER A 358 -12.16 -3.60 -4.78
C SER A 358 -13.33 -3.59 -3.77
N SER A 359 -13.45 -2.51 -3.02
CA SER A 359 -14.25 -2.35 -1.79
C SER A 359 -15.78 -2.50 -1.89
N LEU A 360 -16.31 -3.01 -3.00
CA LEU A 360 -17.74 -3.12 -3.26
C LEU A 360 -18.14 -4.58 -3.44
N ASP A 361 -18.37 -5.26 -2.31
CA ASP A 361 -18.95 -6.61 -2.29
C ASP A 361 -20.39 -6.59 -2.82
N LEU A 362 -20.78 -7.67 -3.50
CA LEU A 362 -22.17 -7.89 -3.92
C LEU A 362 -23.09 -7.95 -2.69
N TYR A 363 -24.05 -7.03 -2.61
CA TYR A 363 -25.07 -7.03 -1.57
C TYR A 363 -26.30 -7.84 -2.01
N ARG A 364 -26.47 -9.03 -1.45
CA ARG A 364 -27.68 -9.86 -1.62
C ARG A 364 -28.83 -9.29 -0.77
N MET A 365 -30.03 -9.23 -1.33
CA MET A 365 -31.21 -8.61 -0.71
C MET A 365 -32.27 -9.67 -0.38
N GLU A 366 -32.97 -9.52 0.76
CA GLU A 366 -34.07 -10.40 1.14
C GLU A 366 -35.41 -9.90 0.60
N SER A 367 -35.53 -8.59 0.38
CA SER A 367 -36.68 -7.96 -0.27
C SER A 367 -36.28 -6.75 -1.11
N PRO A 368 -37.09 -6.35 -2.10
CA PRO A 368 -36.86 -5.11 -2.85
C PRO A 368 -36.85 -3.86 -1.96
N ASP A 369 -37.54 -3.92 -0.81
CA ASP A 369 -37.67 -2.83 0.16
C ASP A 369 -36.59 -2.80 1.22
N ASP A 370 -35.60 -3.71 1.16
CA ASP A 370 -34.44 -3.62 2.02
C ASP A 370 -33.69 -2.32 1.70
N PRO A 371 -33.35 -1.52 2.73
CA PRO A 371 -32.55 -0.32 2.52
C PRO A 371 -31.22 -0.79 1.96
N SER A 372 -30.98 -0.62 0.66
CA SER A 372 -29.70 -1.01 0.08
C SER A 372 -28.61 -0.24 0.81
N VAL A 373 -27.83 -0.94 1.63
CA VAL A 373 -26.71 -0.37 2.38
C VAL A 373 -25.76 0.33 1.41
N THR A 374 -25.63 -0.21 0.20
CA THR A 374 -24.91 0.34 -0.94
C THR A 374 -25.42 1.72 -1.38
N ALA A 375 -26.73 1.93 -1.61
CA ALA A 375 -27.22 3.27 -1.97
C ALA A 375 -27.11 4.27 -0.80
N GLY A 376 -27.29 3.81 0.44
CA GLY A 376 -27.07 4.63 1.63
C GLY A 376 -25.60 5.05 1.83
N LEU A 377 -24.65 4.17 1.53
CA LEU A 377 -23.21 4.43 1.58
C LEU A 377 -22.75 5.36 0.45
N LEU A 378 -23.36 5.24 -0.74
CA LEU A 378 -23.01 6.04 -1.92
C LEU A 378 -23.82 7.33 -2.05
N GLY A 379 -24.85 7.54 -1.22
CA GLY A 379 -25.69 8.74 -1.23
C GLY A 379 -26.66 8.81 -2.41
N LEU A 380 -27.06 7.67 -2.98
CA LEU A 380 -27.92 7.56 -4.16
C LEU A 380 -29.36 7.17 -3.75
N GLN A 381 -30.36 7.65 -4.50
CA GLN A 381 -31.78 7.32 -4.25
C GLN A 381 -32.20 6.08 -5.05
N ARG A 382 -33.12 5.27 -4.49
CA ARG A 382 -33.75 4.14 -5.17
C ARG A 382 -34.76 4.67 -6.19
N VAL A 383 -34.94 3.95 -7.30
CA VAL A 383 -36.04 4.19 -8.26
C VAL A 383 -37.38 3.83 -7.60
N ASP A 384 -38.34 4.76 -7.65
CA ASP A 384 -39.67 4.55 -7.07
C ASP A 384 -40.44 3.43 -7.78
N GLU A 385 -41.33 2.75 -7.05
CA GLU A 385 -42.13 1.65 -7.60
C GLU A 385 -42.98 2.10 -8.80
N GLY A 386 -42.80 1.43 -9.95
CA GLY A 386 -43.55 1.70 -11.17
C GLY A 386 -43.04 2.88 -12.01
N GLU A 387 -41.97 3.54 -11.59
CA GLU A 387 -41.23 4.48 -12.43
C GLU A 387 -40.23 3.73 -13.32
N SER A 388 -40.01 4.24 -14.52
CA SER A 388 -39.05 3.65 -15.46
C SER A 388 -37.66 4.15 -15.13
N ILE A 389 -36.67 3.25 -15.09
CA ILE A 389 -35.25 3.60 -14.86
C ILE A 389 -34.69 4.51 -15.97
N TRP A 390 -35.42 4.66 -17.07
CA TRP A 390 -35.05 5.46 -18.24
C TRP A 390 -35.62 6.88 -18.22
N GLN A 391 -36.50 7.24 -17.27
CA GLN A 391 -37.06 8.60 -17.19
C GLN A 391 -35.99 9.66 -16.88
N ASP A 392 -34.92 9.27 -16.17
CA ASP A 392 -33.82 10.14 -15.75
C ASP A 392 -32.59 10.06 -16.69
N ARG A 393 -32.73 9.46 -17.88
CA ARG A 393 -31.61 9.30 -18.84
C ARG A 393 -30.97 10.63 -19.26
N ASP A 394 -31.71 11.72 -19.17
CA ASP A 394 -31.26 13.06 -19.58
C ASP A 394 -30.68 13.88 -18.41
N ASP A 395 -30.86 13.45 -17.16
CA ASP A 395 -30.40 14.13 -15.95
C ASP A 395 -29.61 13.15 -15.05
N PRO A 396 -28.26 13.22 -15.00
CA PRO A 396 -27.49 12.36 -14.10
C PRO A 396 -27.94 12.56 -12.64
N VAL A 397 -27.88 11.50 -11.83
CA VAL A 397 -28.20 11.56 -10.40
C VAL A 397 -27.12 12.36 -9.66
N MET A 398 -27.23 13.68 -9.71
CA MET A 398 -26.30 14.59 -9.06
C MET A 398 -26.44 14.47 -7.54
N ARG A 399 -25.30 14.47 -6.81
CA ARG A 399 -25.28 14.66 -5.35
C ARG A 399 -26.09 15.91 -4.97
N GLN A 400 -27.07 15.78 -4.06
CA GLN A 400 -27.65 16.94 -3.37
C GLN A 400 -26.91 17.26 -2.08
#